data_AF-A0A6G2DQD6-F1
#
_entry.id   AF-A0A6G2DQD6-F1
#
_cell.length_a   1.000
_cell.length_b   1.000
_cell.length_c   1.000
_cell.angle_alpha   90.00
_cell.angle_beta   90.00
_cell.angle_gamma   90.00
#
_symmetry.space_group_name_H-M   'P 1'
#
loop_
_entity.id
_entity.type
_entity.pdbx_description
1 polymer ?
#
loop_
_entity_poly.entity_id
_entity_poly.type
_entity_poly.pdbx_seq_one_letter_code
_entity_poly.pdbx_strand_id
1 'polypeptide(L)'
;HDMGLVFEELIRRFAESSNETAGEHFTPRDIVRLTTSLVFMEDDDALTKEGIIRTIYDPTAGTGGFLSSGMEYVHELNPKAVM
;
A
#
# COMPACT_ATOMS: atom_id res chain seq x y z
N HIS A 1 -7.91 -5.03 -13.01
CA HIS A 1 -7.63 -3.71 -12.43
C HIS A 1 -8.94 -2.99 -12.05
N ASP A 2 -9.94 -2.92 -12.95
CA ASP A 2 -11.22 -2.24 -12.69
C ASP A 2 -12.00 -2.69 -11.44
N MET A 3 -12.08 -3.99 -11.18
CA MET A 3 -12.85 -4.50 -10.02
C MET A 3 -12.24 -4.11 -8.66
N GLY A 4 -10.92 -3.91 -8.57
CA GLY A 4 -10.27 -3.47 -7.34
C GLY A 4 -10.58 -2.00 -7.04
N LEU A 5 -10.57 -1.16 -8.08
CA LEU A 5 -10.94 0.25 -7.97
C LEU A 5 -12.41 0.42 -7.58
N VAL A 6 -13.30 -0.41 -8.13
CA VAL A 6 -14.72 -0.42 -7.75
C VAL A 6 -14.89 -0.83 -6.28
N PHE A 7 -14.15 -1.82 -5.79
CA PHE A 7 -14.22 -2.25 -4.39
C PHE A 7 -13.71 -1.17 -3.42
N GLU A 8 -12.60 -0.52 -3.75
CA GLU A 8 -12.07 0.60 -2.95
C GLU A 8 -13.02 1.80 -2.94
N GLU A 9 -13.64 2.12 -4.08
CA GLU A 9 -14.62 3.19 -4.19
C GLU A 9 -15.87 2.89 -3.33
N LEU A 10 -16.28 1.62 -3.22
CA LEU A 10 -17.33 1.20 -2.30
C LEU A 10 -16.91 1.40 -0.84
N ILE A 11 -15.69 0.99 -0.46
CA ILE A 11 -15.16 1.20 0.89
C ILE A 11 -15.10 2.69 1.24
N ARG A 12 -14.60 3.52 0.33
CA ARG A 12 -14.52 4.97 0.49
C ARG A 12 -15.90 5.58 0.76
N ARG A 13 -16.91 5.21 -0.02
CA ARG A 13 -18.28 5.69 0.17
C ARG A 13 -18.90 5.23 1.50
N PHE A 14 -18.63 4.00 1.92
CA PHE A 14 -19.09 3.50 3.22
C PHE A 14 -18.46 4.28 4.38
N ALA A 15 -17.15 4.54 4.32
CA ALA A 15 -16.42 5.34 5.32
C ALA A 15 -16.93 6.78 5.36
N GLU A 16 -17.15 7.43 4.21
CA GLU A 16 -17.66 8.81 4.13
C GLU A 16 -19.13 8.95 4.58
N SER A 17 -19.96 7.92 4.33
CA SER A 17 -21.37 7.92 4.77
C SER A 17 -21.53 7.74 6.29
N SER A 18 -20.49 7.19 6.94
CA SER A 18 -20.40 7.00 8.39
C SER A 18 -19.82 8.27 9.02
N ASN A 19 -20.65 9.31 9.06
CA ASN A 19 -20.42 10.62 9.67
C ASN A 19 -19.41 10.62 10.84
N GLU A 20 -18.21 11.19 10.64
CA GLU A 20 -17.16 11.56 11.63
C GLU A 20 -17.12 10.79 12.96
N THR A 21 -17.27 9.46 12.95
CA THR A 21 -16.85 8.63 14.08
C THR A 21 -15.35 8.46 14.00
N ALA A 22 -14.62 9.09 14.93
CA ALA A 22 -13.17 8.99 15.04
C ALA A 22 -12.73 7.51 14.99
N GLY A 23 -12.05 7.12 13.90
CA GLY A 23 -11.50 5.76 13.75
C GLY A 23 -11.59 5.16 12.35
N GLU A 24 -12.52 5.58 11.50
CA GLU A 24 -12.66 5.03 10.14
C GLU A 24 -12.19 6.03 9.07
N HIS A 25 -10.89 6.26 9.00
CA HIS A 25 -10.27 7.07 7.95
C HIS A 25 -9.73 6.17 6.83
N PHE A 26 -10.25 6.36 5.62
CA PHE A 26 -9.76 5.70 4.42
C PHE A 26 -8.61 6.51 3.80
N THR A 27 -7.53 5.84 3.41
CA THR A 27 -6.44 6.48 2.65
C THR A 27 -6.65 6.22 1.17
N PRO A 28 -6.84 7.26 0.33
CA PRO A 28 -6.95 7.11 -1.11
C PRO A 28 -5.74 6.43 -1.76
N ARG A 29 -5.96 5.67 -2.84
CA ARG A 29 -4.93 4.83 -3.48
C ARG A 29 -3.76 5.62 -4.08
N ASP A 30 -4.02 6.82 -4.57
CA ASP A 30 -2.97 7.74 -5.04
C ASP A 30 -2.04 8.19 -3.90
N ILE A 31 -2.59 8.47 -2.72
CA ILE A 31 -1.83 8.80 -1.52
C ILE A 31 -1.02 7.59 -1.03
N VAL A 32 -1.63 6.40 -1.02
CA VAL A 32 -0.93 5.15 -0.70
C VAL A 32 0.26 4.94 -1.63
N ARG A 33 0.04 5.03 -2.95
CA ARG A 33 1.07 4.86 -3.98
C ARG A 33 2.21 5.88 -3.81
N LEU A 34 1.87 7.16 -3.60
CA LEU A 34 2.86 8.23 -3.40
C LEU A 34 3.70 7.97 -2.15
N THR A 35 3.05 7.71 -1.01
CA THR A 35 3.72 7.50 0.28
C THR A 35 4.66 6.29 0.21
N THR A 36 4.20 5.17 -0.32
CA THR A 36 5.01 3.97 -0.55
C THR A 36 6.22 4.27 -1.44
N SER A 37 6.03 5.03 -2.52
CA SER A 37 7.13 5.39 -3.43
C SER A 37 8.19 6.26 -2.74
N LEU A 38 7.77 7.18 -1.87
CA LEU A 38 8.69 8.03 -1.09
C LEU A 38 9.49 7.22 -0.07
N VAL A 39 8.89 6.21 0.56
CA VAL A 39 9.58 5.34 1.53
C VAL A 39 10.70 4.54 0.87
N PHE A 40 10.51 4.10 -0.38
CA PHE A 40 11.46 3.24 -1.08
C PHE A 40 12.44 3.97 -2.02
N MET A 41 12.30 5.29 -2.20
CA MET A 41 12.97 6.07 -3.25
C MET A 41 14.52 5.97 -3.25
N GLU A 42 15.15 5.75 -2.10
CA GLU A 42 16.62 5.70 -1.99
C GLU A 42 17.18 4.28 -1.79
N ASP A 43 16.31 3.26 -1.75
CA ASP A 43 16.66 1.90 -1.35
C ASP A 43 16.76 0.91 -2.51
N ASP A 44 16.88 1.38 -3.77
CA ASP A 44 16.94 0.52 -4.96
C ASP A 44 17.96 -0.62 -4.83
N ASP A 45 19.18 -0.29 -4.38
CA ASP A 45 20.27 -1.23 -4.19
C ASP A 45 20.02 -2.21 -3.02
N ALA A 46 19.21 -1.80 -2.05
CA ALA A 46 18.84 -2.57 -0.87
C ALA A 46 17.63 -3.48 -1.10
N LEU A 47 16.88 -3.30 -2.19
CA LEU A 47 15.65 -4.01 -2.54
C LEU A 47 15.79 -4.93 -3.77
N THR A 48 16.79 -4.70 -4.61
CA THR A 48 16.97 -5.43 -5.88
C THR A 48 18.00 -6.57 -5.82
N LYS A 49 18.81 -6.64 -4.76
CA LYS A 49 19.85 -7.67 -4.62
C LYS A 49 19.27 -9.04 -4.24
N GLU A 50 19.87 -10.08 -4.80
CA GLU A 50 19.46 -11.47 -4.55
C GLU A 50 19.75 -11.89 -3.10
N GLY A 51 18.83 -12.66 -2.51
CA GLY A 51 18.98 -13.20 -1.16
C GLY A 51 18.75 -12.20 -0.02
N ILE A 52 18.31 -10.98 -0.33
CA ILE A 52 17.96 -9.98 0.69
C ILE A 52 16.54 -10.24 1.22
N ILE A 53 16.38 -10.20 2.54
CA ILE A 53 15.09 -10.26 3.24
C ILE A 53 14.79 -8.88 3.84
N ARG A 54 13.57 -8.40 3.64
CA ARG A 54 13.06 -7.13 4.17
C ARG A 54 11.72 -7.33 4.84
N THR A 55 11.41 -6.44 5.78
CA THR A 55 10.14 -6.44 6.53
C THR A 55 9.46 -5.10 6.32
N ILE A 56 8.19 -5.13 5.95
CA ILE A 56 7.33 -3.95 5.86
C ILE A 56 6.44 -3.93 7.11
N TYR A 57 6.35 -2.79 7.78
CA TYR A 57 5.55 -2.64 8.99
C TYR A 57 4.62 -1.43 8.87
N ASP A 58 3.33 -1.67 9.07
CA ASP A 58 2.32 -0.64 9.23
C ASP A 58 1.59 -0.88 10.57
N PRO A 59 1.83 -0.02 11.60
CA PRO A 59 1.24 -0.19 12.92
C PRO A 59 -0.29 0.01 12.94
N THR A 60 -0.85 0.60 11.89
CA THR A 60 -2.25 1.01 11.78
C THR A 60 -2.83 0.58 10.44
N ALA A 61 -2.56 -0.67 10.03
CA ALA A 61 -2.77 -1.14 8.67
C ALA A 61 -4.19 -0.99 8.11
N GLY A 62 -5.22 -0.88 8.97
CA GLY A 62 -6.61 -0.76 8.51
C GLY A 62 -6.98 -1.91 7.57
N THR A 63 -7.36 -1.59 6.33
CA THR A 63 -7.66 -2.56 5.27
C THR A 63 -6.42 -3.20 4.62
N GLY A 64 -5.21 -2.79 5.01
CA GLY A 64 -3.94 -3.31 4.50
C GLY A 64 -3.39 -2.57 3.27
N GLY A 65 -3.94 -1.41 2.91
CA GLY A 65 -3.61 -0.69 1.68
C GLY A 65 -2.11 -0.34 1.50
N PHE A 66 -1.45 0.13 2.57
CA PHE A 66 -0.01 0.41 2.51
C PHE A 66 0.83 -0.85 2.37
N LEU A 67 0.46 -1.92 3.07
CA LEU A 67 1.18 -3.19 2.95
C LEU A 67 1.06 -3.75 1.54
N SER A 68 -0.15 -3.85 0.99
CA SER A 68 -0.35 -4.39 -0.36
C SER A 68 0.34 -3.54 -1.43
N SER A 69 0.23 -2.20 -1.34
CA SER A 69 0.94 -1.31 -2.26
C SER A 69 2.45 -1.41 -2.11
N GLY A 70 2.98 -1.61 -0.91
CA GLY A 70 4.41 -1.82 -0.68
C GLY A 70 4.93 -3.08 -1.36
N MET A 71 4.16 -4.17 -1.31
CA MET A 71 4.48 -5.40 -2.03
C MET A 71 4.47 -5.19 -3.54
N GLU A 72 3.42 -4.55 -4.07
CA GLU A 72 3.31 -4.23 -5.51
C GLU A 72 4.52 -3.41 -5.97
N TYR A 73 4.91 -2.38 -5.19
CA TYR A 73 6.06 -1.54 -5.49
C TYR A 73 7.37 -2.33 -5.53
N VAL A 74 7.64 -3.16 -4.52
CA VAL A 74 8.85 -3.99 -4.48
C VAL A 74 8.88 -4.98 -5.64
N HIS A 75 7.74 -5.54 -6.03
CA HIS A 75 7.66 -6.46 -7.17
C HIS A 75 7.84 -5.74 -8.52
N GLU A 76 7.39 -4.49 -8.65
CA GLU A 76 7.67 -3.65 -9.83
C GLU A 76 9.18 -3.36 -9.98
N LEU A 77 9.85 -3.11 -8.85
CA LEU A 77 11.28 -2.84 -8.80
C LEU A 77 12.13 -4.11 -8.99
N ASN A 78 11.68 -5.23 -8.44
CA ASN A 78 12.34 -6.54 -8.51
C ASN A 78 11.32 -7.65 -8.85
N PRO A 79 11.19 -8.03 -10.12
CA PRO A 79 10.25 -9.06 -10.55
C PRO A 79 10.51 -10.47 -10.00
N LYS A 80 11.65 -10.69 -9.34
CA LYS A 80 11.99 -11.95 -8.66
C LYS A 80 11.66 -11.92 -7.17
N ALA A 81 11.20 -10.79 -6.63
CA ALA A 81 10.77 -10.69 -5.25
C ALA A 81 9.61 -11.64 -4.99
N VAL A 82 9.69 -12.36 -3.87
CA VAL A 82 8.67 -13.31 -3.41
C VAL A 82 8.26 -12.95 -1.97
N MET A 83 7.04 -13.32 -1.61
CA MET A 83 6.50 -13.14 -0.26
C MET A 83 6.68 -14.39 0.60
#